data_AF-A0A933QPR8-F1
#
_entry.id   AF-A0A933QPR8-F1
#
_cell.length_a   1.000
_cell.length_b   1.000
_cell.length_c   1.000
_cell.angle_alpha   90.00
_cell.angle_beta   90.00
_cell.angle_gamma   90.00
#
_symmetry.space_group_name_H-M   'P 1'
#
loop_
_entity.id
_entity.type
_entity.pdbx_description
1 polymer ?
#
loop_
_entity_poly.entity_id
_entity_poly.type
_entity_poly.pdbx_seq_one_letter_code
_entity_poly.pdbx_strand_id
1 'polypeptide(L)'
;MAEVKRFNCPSCGAALELQVNENALNCAYCGSTVSIPQELRETAVTVSPEARRWIKISIWGFVILMIITFVVPFLCSMCAMIAGIGGSVLPFFLK
;
A
#
# COMPACT_ATOMS: atom_id res chain seq x y z
N MET A 1 5.87 4.29 -17.73
CA MET A 1 6.25 5.62 -18.27
C MET A 1 7.53 6.01 -17.56
N ALA A 2 8.63 6.24 -18.28
CA ALA A 2 9.92 6.59 -17.69
C ALA A 2 9.88 8.08 -17.28
N GLU A 3 10.13 8.36 -16.00
CA GLU A 3 10.25 9.73 -15.52
C GLU A 3 11.62 10.28 -15.92
N VAL A 4 11.61 11.38 -16.66
CA VAL A 4 12.81 12.06 -17.14
C VAL A 4 12.95 13.37 -16.35
N LYS A 5 13.99 13.46 -15.51
CA LYS A 5 14.24 14.61 -14.64
C LYS A 5 15.33 15.49 -15.27
N ARG A 6 15.01 16.77 -15.48
CA ARG A 6 15.93 17.76 -16.03
C ARG A 6 16.82 18.28 -14.91
N PHE A 7 18.13 18.14 -15.03
CA PHE A 7 19.10 18.67 -14.06
C PHE A 7 20.34 19.21 -14.77
N ASN A 8 21.05 20.12 -14.12
CA ASN A 8 22.30 20.67 -14.67
C ASN A 8 23.49 19.84 -14.21
N CYS A 9 24.38 19.52 -15.14
CA CYS A 9 25.63 18.82 -14.83
C CYS A 9 26.53 19.71 -13.95
N PRO A 10 27.04 19.22 -12.80
CA PRO A 10 27.89 20.02 -11.90
C PRO A 10 29.29 20.33 -12.49
N SER A 11 29.71 19.61 -13.53
CA SER A 11 31.03 19.81 -14.17
C SER A 11 31.00 20.77 -15.36
N CYS A 12 29.87 20.94 -16.05
CA CYS A 12 29.80 21.78 -17.27
C CYS A 12 28.59 22.72 -17.32
N GLY A 13 27.62 22.56 -16.43
CA GLY A 13 26.39 23.37 -16.41
C GLY A 13 25.38 23.04 -17.51
N ALA A 14 25.65 22.07 -18.38
CA ALA A 14 24.71 21.65 -19.42
C ALA A 14 23.42 21.05 -18.81
N ALA A 15 22.27 21.33 -19.41
CA ALA A 15 20.99 20.75 -19.02
C ALA A 15 20.88 19.34 -19.59
N LEU A 16 20.91 18.33 -18.72
CA LEU A 16 20.77 16.93 -19.11
C LEU A 16 19.43 16.36 -18.63
N GLU A 17 18.96 15.39 -19.39
CA GLU A 17 17.81 14.56 -19.06
C GLU A 17 18.31 13.29 -18.37
N LEU A 18 17.98 13.15 -17.08
CA LEU A 18 18.22 11.92 -16.32
C LEU A 18 17.00 11.03 -16.42
N GLN A 19 17.20 9.75 -16.69
CA GLN A 19 16.18 8.78 -16.32
C GLN A 19 16.31 8.47 -14.83
N VAL A 20 15.18 8.37 -14.15
CA VAL A 20 15.15 8.16 -12.68
C VAL A 20 15.76 6.80 -12.25
N ASN A 21 16.05 5.89 -13.19
CA ASN A 21 16.57 4.54 -12.90
C ASN A 21 18.09 4.37 -13.07
N GLU A 22 18.85 5.42 -13.39
CA GLU A 22 20.31 5.33 -13.59
C GLU A 22 21.06 5.80 -12.33
N ASN A 23 22.10 5.06 -11.93
CA ASN A 23 22.93 5.34 -10.73
C ASN A 23 24.13 6.23 -11.07
N ALA A 24 24.62 6.11 -12.29
CA ALA A 24 25.73 6.85 -12.83
C ALA A 24 25.47 6.98 -14.33
N LEU A 25 25.69 8.17 -14.86
CA LEU A 25 25.60 8.43 -16.29
C LEU A 25 26.84 9.20 -16.72
N ASN A 26 27.21 8.97 -17.97
CA ASN A 26 28.26 9.72 -18.59
C ASN A 26 27.63 10.96 -19.25
N CYS A 27 28.11 12.14 -18.89
CA CYS A 27 27.60 13.37 -19.48
C CYS A 27 27.98 13.44 -20.97
N ALA A 28 27.00 13.46 -21.88
CA ALA A 28 27.25 13.53 -23.33
C ALA A 28 27.93 14.85 -23.78
N TYR A 29 27.94 15.88 -22.92
CA TYR A 29 28.53 17.18 -23.23
C TYR A 29 29.99 17.31 -22.79
N CYS A 30 30.35 16.81 -21.61
CA CYS A 30 31.69 16.98 -21.05
C CYS A 30 32.44 15.66 -20.79
N GLY A 31 31.80 14.51 -21.01
CA GLY A 31 32.41 13.19 -20.80
C GLY A 31 32.75 12.87 -19.35
N SER A 32 32.32 13.71 -18.39
CA SER A 32 32.51 13.45 -16.97
C SER A 32 31.50 12.41 -16.49
N THR A 33 31.98 11.43 -15.72
CA THR A 33 31.12 10.50 -14.99
C THR A 33 30.45 11.25 -13.85
N VAL A 34 29.14 11.48 -13.96
CA VAL A 34 28.35 12.15 -12.93
C VAL A 34 27.63 11.09 -12.11
N SER A 35 27.99 10.95 -10.85
CA SER A 35 27.23 10.15 -9.88
C SER A 35 26.01 10.95 -9.45
N ILE A 36 24.80 10.45 -9.74
CA ILE A 36 23.58 11.10 -9.27
C ILE A 36 23.44 10.81 -7.77
N PRO A 37 23.37 11.83 -6.89
CA PRO A 37 23.10 11.60 -5.48
C PRO A 37 21.68 11.04 -5.31
N GLN A 38 21.49 10.14 -4.35
CA GLN A 38 20.24 9.42 -4.15
C GLN A 38 19.03 10.34 -3.93
N GLU A 39 19.25 11.56 -3.42
CA GLU A 39 18.20 12.58 -3.22
C GLU A 39 17.53 13.03 -4.53
N LEU A 40 18.24 13.00 -5.65
CA LEU A 40 17.66 13.33 -6.96
C LEU A 40 16.84 12.18 -7.55
N ARG A 41 17.15 10.93 -7.17
CA ARG A 41 16.39 9.71 -7.51
C ARG A 41 15.07 9.62 -6.76
N GLU A 42 14.94 10.31 -5.63
CA GLU A 42 13.72 10.35 -4.83
C GLU A 42 12.75 11.43 -5.33
N THR A 43 12.24 11.25 -6.55
CA THR A 43 10.80 11.46 -6.76
C THR A 43 10.02 10.15 -6.57
N ALA A 44 10.60 9.17 -5.88
CA ALA A 44 9.79 8.25 -5.08
C ALA A 44 9.14 9.10 -3.98
N VAL A 45 7.88 9.51 -4.21
CA VAL A 45 7.01 10.18 -3.25
C VAL A 45 7.25 9.56 -1.87
N THR A 46 8.01 10.27 -1.03
CA THR A 46 8.16 9.94 0.38
C THR A 46 6.82 10.29 1.02
N VAL A 47 5.87 9.35 0.92
CA VAL A 47 4.61 9.46 1.66
C VAL A 47 5.00 9.64 3.11
N SER A 48 4.78 10.84 3.65
CA SER A 48 5.17 11.20 5.00
C SER A 48 4.61 10.15 5.99
N PRO A 49 5.37 9.76 7.02
CA PRO A 49 4.97 8.69 7.94
C PRO A 49 3.63 8.98 8.65
N GLU A 50 3.23 10.25 8.74
CA GLU A 50 1.92 10.70 9.22
C GLU A 50 0.76 10.25 8.31
N ALA A 51 0.89 10.32 6.98
CA ALA A 51 -0.18 9.96 6.06
C ALA A 51 -0.51 8.46 6.10
N ARG A 52 0.50 7.60 6.28
CA ARG A 52 0.29 6.15 6.49
C ARG A 52 -0.53 5.84 7.74
N ARG A 53 -0.44 6.66 8.79
CA ARG A 53 -1.13 6.43 10.05
C ARG A 53 -2.64 6.65 9.92
N TRP A 54 -3.05 7.71 9.23
CA TRP A 54 -4.46 8.02 8.97
C TRP A 54 -5.13 7.00 8.04
N ILE A 55 -4.40 6.48 7.05
CA ILE A 55 -4.87 5.39 6.18
C ILE A 55 -5.14 4.13 7.01
N LYS A 56 -4.21 3.76 7.90
CA LYS A 56 -4.38 2.58 8.77
C LYS A 56 -5.55 2.72 9.75
N ILE A 57 -5.73 3.90 10.36
CA ILE A 57 -6.85 4.18 11.28
C ILE A 57 -8.19 4.04 10.54
N SER A 58 -8.29 4.58 9.33
CA SER A 58 -9.50 4.50 8.51
C SER A 58 -9.81 3.05 8.10
N ILE A 59 -8.80 2.30 7.66
CA ILE A 59 -8.96 0.89 7.26
C ILE A 59 -9.39 0.01 8.43
N TRP A 60 -8.75 0.15 9.60
CA TRP A 60 -9.13 -0.62 10.79
C TRP A 60 -10.55 -0.30 11.25
N GLY A 61 -10.98 0.96 11.16
CA GLY A 61 -12.37 1.36 11.47
C GLY A 61 -13.39 0.68 10.57
N PHE A 62 -13.18 0.68 9.24
CA PHE A 62 -14.07 0.01 8.30
C PHE A 62 -14.09 -1.50 8.46
N VAL A 63 -12.94 -2.13 8.71
CA VAL A 63 -12.84 -3.59 8.94
C VAL A 63 -13.62 -3.99 10.20
N ILE A 64 -13.47 -3.26 11.31
CA ILE A 64 -14.21 -3.53 12.55
C ILE A 64 -15.72 -3.36 12.32
N LEU A 65 -16.13 -2.28 11.65
CA LEU A 65 -17.55 -2.02 11.36
C LEU A 65 -18.15 -3.14 10.49
N MET A 66 -17.44 -3.60 9.46
CA MET A 66 -17.89 -4.71 8.62
C MET A 66 -18.04 -6.01 9.42
N ILE A 67 -17.09 -6.33 10.30
CA ILE A 67 -17.14 -7.53 11.15
C ILE A 67 -18.34 -7.48 12.10
N ILE A 68 -18.59 -6.33 12.73
CA ILE A 68 -19.73 -6.17 13.65
C ILE A 68 -21.06 -6.29 12.91
N THR A 69 -21.18 -5.69 11.72
CA THR A 69 -22.45 -5.68 10.97
C THR A 69 -22.71 -6.96 10.18
N PHE A 70 -21.69 -7.70 9.77
CA PHE A 70 -21.86 -8.92 8.97
C PHE A 70 -21.54 -10.20 9.75
N VAL A 71 -20.37 -10.26 10.38
CA VAL A 71 -19.85 -11.50 10.97
C VAL A 71 -20.61 -11.84 12.26
N VAL A 72 -20.78 -10.88 13.16
CA VAL A 72 -21.54 -11.10 14.42
C VAL A 72 -22.99 -11.56 14.18
N PRO A 73 -23.80 -10.93 13.32
CA PRO A 73 -25.15 -11.41 13.05
C PRO A 73 -25.16 -12.73 12.29
N PHE A 74 -24.20 -13.01 11.40
CA PHE A 74 -24.09 -14.32 10.78
C PHE A 74 -23.83 -15.42 11.81
N LEU A 75 -22.87 -15.24 12.72
CA LEU A 75 -22.59 -16.22 13.77
C LEU A 75 -23.79 -16.39 14.71
N CYS A 76 -24.44 -15.30 15.10
CA CYS A 76 -25.61 -15.36 15.97
C CYS A 76 -26.77 -16.12 15.29
N SER A 77 -27.02 -15.84 14.01
CA SER A 77 -28.05 -16.51 13.21
C SER A 77 -27.75 -18.00 12.99
N MET A 78 -26.49 -18.35 12.67
CA MET A 78 -26.07 -19.75 12.53
C MET A 78 -26.22 -20.52 13.85
N CYS A 79 -25.82 -19.94 14.99
CA CYS A 79 -26.00 -20.56 16.29
C CYS A 79 -27.48 -20.79 16.63
N ALA A 80 -28.36 -19.83 16.34
CA ALA A 80 -29.80 -19.98 16.56
C ALA A 80 -30.40 -21.10 15.69
N MET A 81 -29.95 -21.23 14.44
CA MET A 81 -30.40 -22.28 13.54
C MET A 81 -29.94 -23.67 14.00
N ILE A 82 -28.69 -23.80 14.45
CA ILE A 82 -28.14 -25.06 14.99
C ILE A 82 -28.86 -25.46 16.29
N ALA A 83 -29.10 -24.52 17.20
CA ALA A 83 -29.83 -24.78 18.45
C ALA A 83 -31.31 -25.13 18.21
N GLY A 84 -31.96 -24.49 17.24
CA GLY A 84 -33.36 -24.75 16.88
C GLY A 84 -33.58 -26.13 16.25
N ILE A 85 -32.67 -26.56 15.37
CA ILE A 85 -32.73 -27.91 14.79
C ILE A 85 -32.51 -28.96 15.89
N GLY A 86 -31.56 -28.73 16.82
CA GLY A 86 -31.29 -29.65 17.93
C GLY A 86 -32.48 -29.92 18.86
N GLY A 87 -33.38 -28.95 19.04
CA GLY A 87 -34.57 -29.09 19.90
C GLY A 87 -35.68 -29.98 19.34
N SER A 88 -35.75 -30.16 18.01
CA SER A 88 -36.81 -30.96 17.36
C SER A 88 -36.40 -32.41 17.08
N VAL A 89 -35.10 -32.71 17.02
CA VAL A 89 -34.59 -34.10 16.90
C VAL A 89 -34.36 -34.79 18.25
N LEU A 90 -34.17 -34.05 19.34
CA LEU A 90 -34.02 -34.62 20.69
C LEU A 90 -35.20 -35.48 21.17
N PRO A 91 -36.49 -35.13 20.91
CA PRO A 91 -37.60 -36.02 21.28
C PRO A 91 -37.79 -37.22 20.34
N PHE A 92 -37.07 -37.28 19.20
CA PHE A 92 -37.16 -38.40 18.25
C PHE A 92 -36.19 -39.54 18.59
N PHE A 93 -35.11 -39.27 19.32
CA PHE A 93 -34.13 -40.28 19.77
C PHE A 93 -34.35 -40.75 21.23
N LEU A 94 -35.22 -40.08 22.00
CA LEU A 94 -35.53 -40.42 23.39
C LEU A 94 -36.90 -41.13 23.56
N LYS A 95 -37.41 -41.73 22.48
CA LYS A 95 -38.59 -42.59 22.42
C LYS A 95 -38.23 -43.84 21.63
#